data_AF-A0A5C5PXX7-F1
#
_entry.id   AF-A0A5C5PXX7-F1
#
_cell.length_a   1.000
_cell.length_b   1.000
_cell.length_c   1.000
_cell.angle_alpha   90.00
_cell.angle_beta   90.00
_cell.angle_gamma   90.00
#
_symmetry.space_group_name_H-M   'P 1'
#
loop_
_entity.id
_entity.type
_entity.pdbx_description
1 polymer ?
#
loop_
_entity_poly.entity_id
_entity_poly.type
_entity_poly.pdbx_seq_one_letter_code
_entity_poly.pdbx_strand_id
1 'polypeptide(L)'
;MLESCKNAQERFNGVHKLIDRWLAEREQLIEAYEAVKLEQKSSNPKRKPQRDFCVILVDYVSAGHFEIYAELAEEAKAFNDVRALQFAQSIYPRIAVSTEAALAFHERCGNAHNPACDKLAAHFKKLGALLDERFELEDCLIEVLHNAHKQKEVEAIQA
;
A
#
# COMPACT_ATOMS: atom_id res chain seq x y z
N MET A 1 -2.79 -13.62 -31.19
CA MET A 1 -3.83 -12.59 -30.92
C MET A 1 -4.79 -13.08 -29.85
N LEU A 2 -5.65 -14.08 -30.12
CA LEU A 2 -6.63 -14.59 -29.13
C LEU A 2 -6.01 -15.20 -27.86
N GLU A 3 -4.90 -15.95 -27.97
CA GLU A 3 -4.19 -16.50 -26.80
C GLU A 3 -3.54 -15.42 -25.92
N SER A 4 -3.09 -14.31 -26.53
CA SER A 4 -2.55 -13.17 -25.80
C SER A 4 -3.63 -12.43 -25.01
N CYS A 5 -4.84 -12.32 -25.58
CA CYS A 5 -5.98 -11.71 -24.90
C CYS A 5 -6.46 -12.57 -23.72
N LYS A 6 -6.51 -13.90 -23.87
CA LYS A 6 -6.84 -14.81 -22.76
C LYS A 6 -5.84 -14.71 -21.60
N ASN A 7 -4.54 -14.70 -21.90
CA ASN A 7 -3.51 -14.56 -20.87
C ASN A 7 -3.58 -13.20 -20.14
N ALA A 8 -3.90 -12.12 -20.86
CA ALA A 8 -4.07 -10.79 -20.26
C ALA A 8 -5.31 -10.73 -19.34
N GLN A 9 -6.41 -11.37 -19.71
CA GLN A 9 -7.64 -11.45 -18.90
C GLN A 9 -7.46 -12.30 -17.63
N GLU A 10 -6.80 -13.46 -17.73
CA GLU A 10 -6.51 -14.29 -16.55
C GLU A 10 -5.59 -13.53 -15.57
N ARG A 11 -4.61 -12.80 -16.10
CA ARG A 11 -3.74 -11.92 -15.29
C ARG A 11 -4.56 -10.81 -14.62
N PHE A 12 -5.38 -10.07 -15.36
CA PHE A 12 -6.23 -9.01 -14.81
C PHE A 12 -7.08 -9.51 -13.62
N ASN A 13 -7.75 -10.65 -13.78
CA ASN A 13 -8.55 -11.24 -12.71
C ASN A 13 -7.71 -11.69 -11.50
N GLY A 14 -6.48 -12.15 -11.73
CA GLY A 14 -5.52 -12.47 -10.66
C GLY A 14 -5.08 -11.23 -9.89
N VAL A 15 -4.70 -10.18 -10.61
CA VAL A 15 -4.28 -8.88 -10.06
C VAL A 15 -5.43 -8.20 -9.31
N HIS A 16 -6.67 -8.29 -9.80
CA HIS A 16 -7.83 -7.73 -9.11
C HIS A 16 -8.02 -8.32 -7.70
N LYS A 17 -7.96 -9.65 -7.57
CA LYS A 17 -8.07 -10.34 -6.26
C LYS A 17 -6.92 -10.01 -5.32
N LEU A 18 -5.75 -9.77 -5.88
CA LEU A 18 -4.55 -9.38 -5.15
C LEU A 18 -4.70 -7.95 -4.60
N ILE A 19 -5.23 -7.03 -5.40
CA ILE A 19 -5.58 -5.67 -4.96
C ILE A 19 -6.64 -5.71 -3.86
N ASP A 20 -7.72 -6.49 -4.01
CA ASP A 20 -8.77 -6.60 -2.99
C ASP A 20 -8.21 -7.03 -1.63
N ARG A 21 -7.32 -8.02 -1.61
CA ARG A 21 -6.65 -8.45 -0.38
C ARG A 21 -5.79 -7.35 0.22
N TRP A 22 -5.01 -6.66 -0.61
CA TRP A 22 -4.13 -5.60 -0.15
C TRP A 22 -4.89 -4.38 0.39
N LEU A 23 -6.05 -4.06 -0.20
CA LEU A 23 -6.94 -3.03 0.34
C LEU A 23 -7.53 -3.45 1.70
N ALA A 24 -7.82 -4.74 1.92
CA ALA A 24 -8.20 -5.23 3.24
C ALA A 24 -7.05 -5.13 4.26
N GLU A 25 -5.80 -5.35 3.85
CA GLU A 25 -4.63 -5.11 4.71
C GLU A 25 -4.45 -3.61 5.03
N ARG A 26 -4.77 -2.73 4.09
CA ARG A 26 -4.80 -1.28 4.32
C ARG A 26 -5.82 -0.92 5.41
N GLU A 27 -7.02 -1.50 5.36
CA GLU A 27 -8.04 -1.29 6.38
C GLU A 27 -7.54 -1.72 7.78
N GLN A 28 -6.90 -2.89 7.88
CA GLN A 28 -6.28 -3.34 9.13
C GLN A 28 -5.20 -2.38 9.64
N LEU A 29 -4.39 -1.80 8.74
CA LEU A 29 -3.39 -0.80 9.09
C LEU A 29 -4.03 0.47 9.67
N ILE A 30 -5.13 0.93 9.06
CA ILE A 30 -5.88 2.11 9.52
C ILE A 30 -6.49 1.84 10.91
N GLU A 31 -7.09 0.68 11.12
CA GLU A 31 -7.63 0.28 12.44
C GLU A 31 -6.52 0.24 13.51
N ALA A 32 -5.37 -0.34 13.18
CA ALA A 32 -4.23 -0.39 14.08
C ALA A 32 -3.69 1.01 14.40
N TYR A 33 -3.68 1.93 13.43
CA TYR A 33 -3.28 3.32 13.65
C TYR A 33 -4.24 4.03 14.63
N GLU A 34 -5.56 3.87 14.45
CA GLU A 34 -6.55 4.46 15.37
C GLU A 34 -6.46 3.85 16.78
N ALA A 35 -6.16 2.56 16.90
CA ALA A 35 -5.92 1.92 18.20
C ALA A 35 -4.71 2.55 18.94
N VAL A 36 -3.61 2.84 18.25
CA VAL A 36 -2.46 3.54 18.84
C VAL A 36 -2.81 4.95 19.29
N LYS A 37 -3.56 5.68 18.46
CA LYS A 37 -4.01 7.04 18.74
C LYS A 37 -4.96 7.11 19.94
N LEU A 38 -5.80 6.10 20.13
CA LEU A 38 -6.63 5.95 21.33
C LEU A 38 -5.76 5.66 22.56
N GLU A 39 -4.82 4.72 22.44
CA GLU A 39 -3.92 4.33 23.53
C GLU A 39 -3.07 5.51 24.03
N GLN A 40 -2.60 6.39 23.13
CA GLN A 40 -1.84 7.60 23.49
C GLN A 40 -2.62 8.58 24.38
N LYS A 41 -3.96 8.52 24.40
CA LYS A 41 -4.81 9.35 25.27
C LYS A 41 -5.07 8.71 26.64
N SER A 42 -4.64 7.47 26.85
CA SER A 42 -4.77 6.75 28.12
C SER A 42 -3.89 7.37 29.20
N SER A 43 -4.33 7.30 30.46
CA SER A 43 -3.53 7.71 31.62
C SER A 43 -2.34 6.79 31.90
N ASN A 44 -2.34 5.57 31.34
CA ASN A 44 -1.25 4.60 31.48
C ASN A 44 -1.05 3.81 30.18
N PRO A 45 -0.47 4.45 29.14
CA PRO A 45 -0.40 3.89 27.79
C PRO A 45 0.42 2.60 27.74
N LYS A 46 -0.10 1.60 27.03
CA LYS A 46 0.52 0.29 26.83
C LYS A 46 1.30 0.26 25.51
N ARG A 47 2.36 -0.56 25.50
CA ARG A 47 3.18 -0.77 24.30
C ARG A 47 2.51 -1.68 23.24
N LYS A 48 1.50 -2.47 23.63
CA LYS A 48 0.93 -3.50 22.76
C LYS A 48 0.33 -2.91 21.45
N PRO A 49 -0.57 -1.91 21.49
CA PRO A 49 -1.14 -1.35 20.26
C PRO A 49 -0.07 -0.81 19.30
N GLN A 50 0.97 -0.15 19.85
CA GLN A 50 2.10 0.35 19.06
C GLN A 50 2.85 -0.80 18.39
N ARG A 51 3.17 -1.88 19.11
CA ARG A 51 3.86 -3.04 18.53
C ARG A 51 3.05 -3.70 17.44
N ASP A 52 1.77 -3.93 17.68
CA ASP A 52 0.87 -4.56 16.71
C ASP A 52 0.80 -3.71 15.43
N PHE A 53 0.66 -2.38 15.57
CA PHE A 53 0.73 -1.44 14.45
C PHE A 53 2.07 -1.52 13.70
N CYS A 54 3.22 -1.53 14.39
CA CYS A 54 4.52 -1.57 13.69
C CYS A 54 4.77 -2.89 12.95
N VAL A 55 4.08 -3.99 13.30
CA VAL A 55 4.10 -5.25 12.54
C VAL A 55 3.27 -5.10 11.28
N ILE A 56 1.99 -4.74 11.42
CA ILE A 56 1.06 -4.58 10.28
C ILE A 56 1.59 -3.54 9.28
N LEU A 57 2.19 -2.46 9.76
CA LEU A 57 2.82 -1.44 8.94
C LEU A 57 3.91 -2.01 8.03
N VAL A 58 4.83 -2.80 8.60
CA VAL A 58 5.94 -3.36 7.83
C VAL A 58 5.44 -4.39 6.83
N ASP A 59 4.47 -5.21 7.23
CA ASP A 59 3.84 -6.18 6.32
C ASP A 59 3.16 -5.46 5.13
N TYR A 60 2.36 -4.43 5.41
CA TYR A 60 1.65 -3.65 4.38
C TYR A 60 2.60 -2.92 3.41
N VAL A 61 3.67 -2.26 3.92
CA VAL A 61 4.64 -1.61 3.02
C VAL A 61 5.41 -2.63 2.20
N SER A 62 5.72 -3.80 2.78
CA SER A 62 6.48 -4.86 2.11
C SER A 62 5.67 -5.52 1.00
N ALA A 63 4.40 -5.85 1.25
CA ALA A 63 3.49 -6.40 0.25
C ALA A 63 3.44 -5.51 -1.01
N GLY A 64 3.32 -4.19 -0.80
CA GLY A 64 3.37 -3.20 -1.89
C GLY A 64 4.60 -3.36 -2.80
N HIS A 65 5.80 -3.33 -2.21
CA HIS A 65 7.06 -3.38 -2.95
C HIS A 65 7.41 -4.73 -3.57
N PHE A 66 7.09 -5.83 -2.87
CA PHE A 66 7.54 -7.17 -3.28
C PHE A 66 6.51 -7.94 -4.11
N GLU A 67 5.26 -7.50 -4.15
CA GLU A 67 4.20 -8.20 -4.85
C GLU A 67 3.33 -7.23 -5.67
N ILE A 68 2.65 -6.28 -5.02
CA ILE A 68 1.58 -5.51 -5.66
C ILE A 68 2.09 -4.65 -6.82
N TYR A 69 3.14 -3.85 -6.60
CA TYR A 69 3.63 -2.93 -7.63
C TYR A 69 4.21 -3.66 -8.84
N ALA A 70 4.78 -4.86 -8.64
CA ALA A 70 5.27 -5.70 -9.72
C ALA A 70 4.11 -6.26 -10.55
N GLU A 71 3.07 -6.79 -9.91
CA GLU A 71 1.91 -7.33 -10.61
C GLU A 71 1.13 -6.26 -11.39
N LEU A 72 0.95 -5.05 -10.82
CA LEU A 72 0.38 -3.90 -11.53
C LEU A 72 1.19 -3.53 -12.78
N ALA A 73 2.53 -3.52 -12.67
CA ALA A 73 3.41 -3.21 -13.79
C ALA A 73 3.37 -4.30 -14.87
N GLU A 74 3.35 -5.58 -14.48
CA GLU A 74 3.24 -6.69 -15.44
C GLU A 74 1.87 -6.71 -16.14
N GLU A 75 0.79 -6.33 -15.46
CA GLU A 75 -0.50 -6.13 -16.10
C GLU A 75 -0.43 -5.02 -17.15
N ALA A 76 0.07 -3.84 -16.80
CA ALA A 76 0.22 -2.74 -17.75
C ALA A 76 1.08 -3.12 -18.97
N LYS A 77 2.13 -3.94 -18.77
CA LYS A 77 2.91 -4.51 -19.89
C LYS A 77 2.07 -5.44 -20.76
N ALA A 78 1.26 -6.33 -20.17
CA ALA A 78 0.39 -7.25 -20.92
C ALA A 78 -0.63 -6.51 -21.81
N PHE A 79 -1.09 -5.34 -21.37
CA PHE A 79 -1.98 -4.47 -22.15
C PHE A 79 -1.25 -3.44 -23.03
N ASN A 80 0.10 -3.49 -23.10
CA ASN A 80 0.96 -2.55 -23.82
C ASN A 80 0.74 -1.07 -23.41
N ASP A 81 0.41 -0.81 -22.14
CA ASP A 81 0.17 0.53 -21.63
C ASP A 81 1.45 1.22 -21.17
N VAL A 82 2.22 1.70 -22.15
CA VAL A 82 3.51 2.37 -21.91
C VAL A 82 3.33 3.65 -21.09
N ARG A 83 2.20 4.35 -21.23
CA ARG A 83 1.93 5.59 -20.49
C ARG A 83 1.68 5.31 -19.02
N ALA A 84 0.92 4.25 -18.69
CA ALA A 84 0.71 3.82 -17.32
C ALA A 84 2.03 3.45 -16.62
N LEU A 85 2.93 2.76 -17.31
CA LEU A 85 4.26 2.42 -16.80
C LEU A 85 5.13 3.67 -16.52
N GLN A 86 5.11 4.66 -17.41
CA GLN A 86 5.82 5.92 -17.20
C GLN A 86 5.26 6.71 -16.01
N PHE A 87 3.93 6.71 -15.86
CA PHE A 87 3.28 7.31 -14.70
C PHE A 87 3.73 6.64 -13.41
N ALA A 88 3.73 5.30 -13.34
CA ALA A 88 4.17 4.55 -12.17
C ALA A 88 5.61 4.90 -11.74
N GLN A 89 6.53 5.05 -12.70
CA GLN A 89 7.91 5.45 -12.43
C GLN A 89 8.01 6.82 -11.75
N SER A 90 7.07 7.74 -12.00
CA SER A 90 7.05 9.05 -11.32
C SER A 90 6.52 8.97 -9.88
N ILE A 91 5.74 7.93 -9.56
CA ILE A 91 5.09 7.73 -8.26
C ILE A 91 5.99 6.98 -7.29
N TYR A 92 6.74 5.96 -7.75
CA TYR A 92 7.57 5.12 -6.87
C TYR A 92 8.54 5.89 -5.96
N PRO A 93 9.23 6.97 -6.39
CA PRO A 93 10.09 7.74 -5.50
C PRO A 93 9.34 8.38 -4.33
N ARG A 94 8.07 8.79 -4.53
CA ARG A 94 7.25 9.37 -3.45
C ARG A 94 6.80 8.30 -2.47
N ILE A 95 6.44 7.12 -2.97
CA ILE A 95 6.14 5.96 -2.12
C ILE A 95 7.35 5.57 -1.27
N ALA A 96 8.56 5.57 -1.84
CA ALA A 96 9.79 5.23 -1.13
C ALA A 96 10.01 6.11 0.12
N VAL A 97 9.69 7.42 0.06
CA VAL A 97 9.76 8.33 1.21
C VAL A 97 8.89 7.85 2.38
N SER A 98 7.67 7.39 2.10
CA SER A 98 6.77 6.84 3.12
C SER A 98 7.29 5.51 3.68
N THR A 99 7.90 4.66 2.83
CA THR A 99 8.50 3.38 3.23
C THR A 99 9.69 3.59 4.17
N GLU A 100 10.59 4.53 3.86
CA GLU A 100 11.71 4.88 4.74
C GLU A 100 11.22 5.38 6.09
N ALA A 101 10.16 6.21 6.11
CA ALA A 101 9.55 6.68 7.35
C ALA A 101 8.93 5.54 8.17
N ALA A 102 8.29 4.58 7.51
CA ALA A 102 7.71 3.40 8.15
C ALA A 102 8.79 2.51 8.79
N LEU A 103 9.87 2.23 8.07
CA LEU A 103 11.01 1.44 8.59
C LEU A 103 11.69 2.16 9.76
N ALA A 104 11.95 3.46 9.63
CA ALA A 104 12.54 4.25 10.71
C ALA A 104 11.63 4.33 11.94
N PHE A 105 10.31 4.29 11.76
CA PHE A 105 9.36 4.20 12.87
C PHE A 105 9.41 2.82 13.53
N HIS A 106 9.39 1.74 12.74
CA HIS A 106 9.49 0.36 13.23
C HIS A 106 10.74 0.14 14.10
N GLU A 107 11.91 0.60 13.66
CA GLU A 107 13.15 0.52 14.43
C GLU A 107 13.04 1.24 15.79
N ARG A 108 12.41 2.40 15.82
CA ARG A 108 12.15 3.15 17.06
C ARG A 108 11.16 2.41 17.96
N CYS A 109 10.18 1.69 17.41
CA CYS A 109 9.27 0.84 18.18
C CYS A 109 10.02 -0.30 18.89
N GLY A 110 11.00 -0.90 18.22
CA GLY A 110 11.78 -2.05 18.71
C GLY A 110 12.73 -1.70 19.85
N ASN A 111 13.33 -0.52 19.82
CA ASN A 111 14.13 0.00 20.94
C ASN A 111 13.21 0.23 22.14
N ALA A 112 13.59 -0.23 23.35
CA ALA A 112 12.76 -0.26 24.56
C ALA A 112 12.31 1.14 25.05
N HIS A 113 11.42 1.81 24.32
CA HIS A 113 11.01 3.20 24.50
C HIS A 113 9.80 3.31 25.43
N ASN A 114 9.71 4.41 26.18
CA ASN A 114 8.50 4.70 26.96
C ASN A 114 7.32 4.95 25.98
N PRO A 115 6.18 4.25 26.07
CA PRO A 115 5.01 4.52 25.22
C PRO A 115 4.48 5.97 25.36
N ALA A 116 4.78 6.66 26.46
CA ALA A 116 4.53 8.10 26.66
C ALA A 116 5.63 9.03 26.11
N CYS A 117 6.47 8.57 25.16
CA CYS A 117 7.55 9.38 24.60
C CYS A 117 7.02 10.40 23.58
N ASP A 118 7.09 11.69 23.91
CA ASP A 118 6.63 12.79 23.02
C ASP A 118 7.29 12.77 21.64
N LYS A 119 8.58 12.41 21.57
CA LYS A 119 9.29 12.28 20.29
C LYS A 119 8.67 11.18 19.42
N LEU A 120 8.29 10.05 20.02
CA LEU A 120 7.66 8.96 19.28
C LEU A 120 6.25 9.34 18.84
N ALA A 121 5.48 10.05 19.68
CA ALA A 121 4.17 10.57 19.31
C ALA A 121 4.25 11.55 18.12
N ALA A 122 5.28 12.42 18.09
CA ALA A 122 5.52 13.31 16.96
C ALA A 122 5.88 12.53 15.67
N HIS A 123 6.71 11.50 15.77
CA HIS A 123 7.03 10.62 14.63
C HIS A 123 5.81 9.83 14.14
N PHE A 124 4.97 9.34 15.05
CA PHE A 124 3.73 8.64 14.73
C PHE A 124 2.77 9.55 13.95
N LYS A 125 2.58 10.79 14.40
CA LYS A 125 1.76 11.78 13.68
C LYS A 125 2.31 12.10 12.30
N LYS A 126 3.64 12.26 12.17
CA LYS A 126 4.29 12.47 10.87
C LYS A 126 4.10 11.28 9.93
N LEU A 127 4.22 10.06 10.46
CA LEU A 127 3.99 8.84 9.71
C LEU A 127 2.55 8.77 9.19
N GLY A 128 1.55 9.12 10.00
CA GLY A 128 0.15 9.17 9.57
C GLY A 128 -0.06 10.04 8.33
N ALA A 129 0.50 11.26 8.32
CA ALA A 129 0.40 12.15 7.15
C ALA A 129 1.09 11.59 5.89
N LEU A 130 2.19 10.85 6.06
CA LEU A 130 2.88 10.18 4.95
C LEU A 130 2.12 8.96 4.45
N LEU A 131 1.39 8.25 5.35
CA LEU A 131 0.52 7.14 4.98
C LEU A 131 -0.70 7.63 4.21
N ASP A 132 -1.32 8.75 4.61
CA ASP A 132 -2.42 9.37 3.87
C ASP A 132 -1.97 9.71 2.43
N GLU A 133 -0.82 10.38 2.27
CA GLU A 133 -0.25 10.65 0.94
C GLU A 133 0.05 9.35 0.18
N ARG A 134 0.58 8.32 0.87
CA ARG A 134 0.87 7.03 0.26
C ARG A 134 -0.40 6.38 -0.29
N PHE A 135 -1.50 6.38 0.46
CA PHE A 135 -2.75 5.77 0.02
C PHE A 135 -3.29 6.42 -1.25
N GLU A 136 -3.26 7.76 -1.34
CA GLU A 136 -3.64 8.50 -2.55
C GLU A 136 -2.76 8.12 -3.76
N LEU A 137 -1.45 7.96 -3.55
CA LEU A 137 -0.53 7.54 -4.60
C LEU A 137 -0.79 6.10 -5.05
N GLU A 138 -1.10 5.21 -4.12
CA GLU A 138 -1.44 3.82 -4.41
C GLU A 138 -2.76 3.70 -5.15
N ASP A 139 -3.74 4.53 -4.80
CA ASP A 139 -5.02 4.59 -5.51
C ASP A 139 -4.81 5.11 -6.94
N CYS A 140 -3.95 6.10 -7.13
CA CYS A 140 -3.54 6.53 -8.48
C CYS A 140 -2.88 5.40 -9.27
N LEU A 141 -2.04 4.56 -8.64
CA LEU A 141 -1.44 3.40 -9.30
C LEU A 141 -2.51 2.39 -9.70
N ILE A 142 -3.45 2.06 -8.82
CA ILE A 142 -4.54 1.12 -9.11
C ILE A 142 -5.41 1.67 -10.26
N GLU A 143 -5.76 2.94 -10.24
CA GLU A 143 -6.58 3.56 -11.28
C GLU A 143 -5.90 3.48 -12.66
N VAL A 144 -4.62 3.86 -12.72
CA VAL A 144 -3.89 4.00 -13.98
C VAL A 144 -3.38 2.66 -14.52
N LEU A 145 -2.94 1.74 -13.64
CA LEU A 145 -2.32 0.48 -14.06
C LEU A 145 -3.30 -0.69 -14.10
N HIS A 146 -4.45 -0.59 -13.43
CA HIS A 146 -5.43 -1.67 -13.35
C HIS A 146 -6.80 -1.26 -13.87
N ASN A 147 -7.46 -0.28 -13.25
CA ASN A 147 -8.85 0.06 -13.60
C ASN A 147 -9.01 0.57 -15.04
N ALA A 148 -7.97 1.21 -15.60
CA ALA A 148 -7.91 1.59 -17.02
C ALA A 148 -8.08 0.40 -18.00
N HIS A 149 -7.80 -0.83 -17.57
CA HIS A 149 -7.94 -2.04 -18.38
C HIS A 149 -9.33 -2.69 -18.29
N LYS A 150 -10.16 -2.28 -17.33
CA LYS A 150 -11.52 -2.81 -17.13
C LYS A 150 -12.44 -2.61 -18.34
N GLN A 151 -12.31 -1.49 -19.07
CA GLN A 151 -13.09 -1.27 -20.31
C GLN A 151 -12.56 -2.11 -21.49
N LYS A 152 -11.24 -2.31 -21.57
CA LYS A 152 -10.61 -3.17 -22.58
C LYS A 152 -11.02 -4.64 -22.39
N GLU A 153 -11.34 -5.06 -21.17
CA GLU A 153 -11.95 -6.37 -20.85
C GLU A 153 -13.33 -6.53 -21.50
N VAL A 154 -14.22 -5.56 -21.32
CA VAL A 154 -15.60 -5.61 -21.82
C VAL A 154 -15.64 -5.64 -23.35
N GLU A 155 -14.79 -4.85 -24.02
CA GLU A 155 -14.68 -4.83 -25.48
C GLU A 155 -14.14 -6.14 -26.06
N ALA A 156 -13.20 -6.80 -25.37
CA ALA A 156 -12.65 -8.09 -25.79
C ALA A 156 -13.61 -9.27 -25.62
N ILE A 157 -14.60 -9.18 -24.73
CA ILE A 157 -15.64 -10.21 -24.54
C ILE A 157 -16.76 -10.08 -25.59
N GLN A 158 -16.96 -8.88 -26.15
CA GLN A 158 -18.02 -8.59 -27.12
C GLN A 158 -17.60 -8.75 -28.60
N ALA A 159 -16.31 -8.96 -28.86
CA ALA A 159 -15.72 -9.14 -30.19
C ALA A 159 -15.50 -10.63 -30.53
#